data_AF-A0A931SCB4-F1
#
_entry.id   AF-A0A931SCB4-F1
#
_cell.length_a   1.000
_cell.length_b   1.000
_cell.length_c   1.000
_cell.angle_alpha   90.00
_cell.angle_beta   90.00
_cell.angle_gamma   90.00
#
_symmetry.space_group_name_H-M   'P 1'
#
loop_
_entity.id
_entity.type
_entity.pdbx_description
1 polymer ?
#
loop_
_entity_poly.entity_id
_entity_poly.type
_entity_poly.pdbx_seq_one_letter_code
_entity_poly.pdbx_strand_id
1 'polypeptide(L)'
;MKISLIAAVADNGIIGRNGYLPWRLKSDLRRFRELTMKHTVIVGRRTYQSIVKRLGHPLEGRRTIVVTRDHHFACECEVAYSLQEALARAQSDEEVFIAGGAELYQTALPLAERLYLTRVHANPEGDALFARLKEDEWQCTFLGEWPSDAENEFASTFLVYDRKQAPATFINLEYARHDEQRAVMERIKREGACPFCPENRRAGEVLEPLWRGKHWVLVPNRWPYEFITLHALAITERHLRFFHELTATETAELIELLTWAWKNYELQAYSIGIRCGEPHLTGATVDHLHVQLVVADPDTTKPGYERVRFAMGPKPPTPG
;
A
#
# COMPACT_ATOMS: atom_id res chain seq x y z
N MET A 1 -14.42 1.90 2.21
CA MET A 1 -14.27 2.73 1.01
C MET A 1 -13.28 2.06 0.07
N LYS A 2 -13.76 1.55 -1.07
CA LYS A 2 -12.92 1.00 -2.15
C LYS A 2 -12.33 2.12 -3.00
N ILE A 3 -11.07 2.03 -3.38
CA ILE A 3 -10.43 3.01 -4.28
C ILE A 3 -10.43 2.46 -5.72
N SER A 4 -11.18 3.12 -6.60
CA SER A 4 -11.31 2.74 -8.00
C SER A 4 -10.71 3.78 -8.93
N LEU A 5 -9.93 3.37 -9.92
CA LEU A 5 -9.53 4.23 -11.04
C LEU A 5 -10.48 4.01 -12.20
N ILE A 6 -10.83 5.07 -12.91
CA ILE A 6 -11.61 4.98 -14.16
C ILE A 6 -10.91 5.77 -15.25
N ALA A 7 -10.61 5.14 -16.38
CA ALA A 7 -9.83 5.74 -17.46
C ALA A 7 -10.15 5.14 -18.83
N ALA A 8 -10.07 5.98 -19.87
CA ALA A 8 -9.99 5.56 -21.27
C ALA A 8 -8.55 5.68 -21.74
N VAL A 9 -7.98 4.61 -22.30
CA VAL A 9 -6.56 4.49 -22.64
C VAL A 9 -6.43 3.95 -24.05
N ALA A 10 -5.71 4.67 -24.92
CA ALA A 10 -5.36 4.20 -26.26
C ALA A 10 -4.36 3.04 -26.24
N ASP A 11 -4.22 2.33 -27.35
CA ASP A 11 -3.28 1.20 -27.48
C ASP A 11 -1.83 1.60 -27.23
N ASN A 12 -1.47 2.85 -27.58
CA ASN A 12 -0.17 3.44 -27.28
C ASN A 12 -0.06 4.06 -25.86
N GLY A 13 -1.04 3.83 -24.99
CA GLY A 13 -1.07 4.31 -23.60
C GLY A 13 -1.48 5.77 -23.42
N ILE A 14 -1.77 6.50 -24.50
CA ILE A 14 -2.20 7.90 -24.43
C ILE A 14 -3.58 8.00 -23.80
N ILE A 15 -3.78 9.01 -22.95
CA ILE A 15 -5.06 9.34 -22.31
C ILE A 15 -5.50 10.79 -22.55
N GLY A 16 -4.64 11.61 -23.14
CA GLY A 16 -4.91 13.02 -23.32
C GLY A 16 -3.91 13.73 -24.23
N ARG A 17 -4.38 14.82 -24.82
CA ARG A 17 -3.57 15.79 -25.57
C ARG A 17 -4.02 17.20 -25.20
N ASN A 18 -3.10 18.06 -24.74
CA ASN A 18 -3.39 19.46 -24.42
C ASN A 18 -4.56 19.64 -23.44
N GLY A 19 -4.73 18.69 -22.51
CA GLY A 19 -5.82 18.70 -21.54
C GLY A 19 -7.16 18.18 -22.05
N TYR A 20 -7.25 17.60 -23.26
CA TYR A 20 -8.48 17.03 -23.81
C TYR A 20 -8.31 15.54 -24.11
N LEU A 21 -9.44 14.83 -24.15
CA LEU A 21 -9.49 13.49 -24.76
C LEU A 21 -9.26 13.64 -26.27
N PRO A 22 -8.32 12.88 -26.87
CA PRO A 22 -7.98 13.01 -28.29
C PRO A 22 -8.97 12.25 -29.21
N TRP A 23 -10.13 11.85 -28.69
CA TRP A 23 -11.17 11.10 -29.40
C TRP A 23 -12.57 11.48 -28.90
N ARG A 24 -13.57 11.18 -29.73
CA ARG A 24 -14.99 11.26 -29.34
C ARG A 24 -15.62 9.87 -29.20
N LEU A 25 -15.83 9.43 -27.95
CA LEU A 25 -16.48 8.16 -27.62
C LEU A 25 -17.68 8.40 -26.69
N LYS A 26 -18.89 8.49 -27.23
CA LYS A 26 -20.10 8.68 -26.41
C LYS A 26 -20.41 7.47 -25.52
N SER A 27 -20.06 6.25 -25.96
CA SER A 27 -20.25 5.03 -25.18
C SER A 27 -19.43 5.05 -23.90
N ASP A 28 -18.16 5.45 -23.97
CA ASP A 28 -17.28 5.61 -22.82
C ASP A 28 -17.77 6.70 -21.85
N LEU A 29 -18.19 7.86 -22.37
CA LEU A 29 -18.74 8.92 -21.52
C LEU A 29 -20.03 8.49 -20.79
N ARG A 30 -20.87 7.68 -21.45
CA ARG A 30 -22.06 7.09 -20.84
C ARG A 30 -21.67 6.13 -19.73
N ARG A 31 -20.73 5.21 -20.01
CA ARG A 31 -20.18 4.27 -19.02
C ARG A 31 -19.57 5.00 -17.82
N PHE A 32 -18.79 6.05 -18.06
CA PHE A 32 -18.24 6.89 -17.00
C PHE A 32 -19.33 7.49 -16.13
N ARG A 33 -20.37 8.07 -16.74
CA ARG A 33 -21.50 8.64 -16.00
C ARG A 33 -22.22 7.59 -15.16
N GLU A 34 -22.51 6.41 -15.73
CA GLU A 34 -23.22 5.33 -15.05
C GLU A 34 -22.44 4.79 -13.86
N LEU A 35 -21.14 4.51 -14.04
CA LEU A 35 -20.29 3.95 -12.97
C LEU A 35 -20.03 4.93 -11.83
N THR A 36 -19.92 6.22 -12.13
CA THR A 36 -19.53 7.23 -11.13
C THR A 36 -20.72 7.88 -10.44
N MET A 37 -21.96 7.67 -10.91
CA MET A 37 -23.15 8.36 -10.41
C MET A 37 -23.34 8.15 -8.90
N LYS A 38 -23.66 9.21 -8.15
CA LYS A 38 -23.81 9.20 -6.67
C LYS A 38 -22.54 8.86 -5.88
N HIS A 39 -21.40 8.66 -6.53
CA HIS A 39 -20.10 8.47 -5.88
C HIS A 39 -19.28 9.76 -5.87
N THR A 40 -18.29 9.83 -4.98
CA THR A 40 -17.24 10.84 -5.02
C THR A 40 -16.29 10.56 -6.18
N VAL A 41 -16.04 11.59 -6.99
CA VAL A 41 -15.09 11.59 -8.09
C VAL A 41 -13.94 12.54 -7.76
N ILE A 42 -12.73 12.02 -7.73
CA ILE A 42 -11.51 12.78 -7.49
C ILE A 42 -10.81 13.01 -8.83
N VAL A 43 -10.52 14.28 -9.14
CA VAL A 43 -9.85 14.71 -10.37
C VAL A 43 -8.71 15.66 -10.07
N GLY A 44 -7.70 15.70 -10.93
CA GLY A 44 -6.68 16.75 -10.91
C GLY A 44 -7.21 18.06 -11.50
N ARG A 45 -6.60 19.18 -11.11
CA ARG A 45 -6.97 20.53 -11.58
C ARG A 45 -7.17 20.65 -13.10
N ARG A 46 -6.23 20.14 -13.92
CA ARG A 46 -6.31 20.23 -15.39
C ARG A 46 -7.50 19.44 -15.94
N THR A 47 -7.76 18.26 -15.38
CA THR A 47 -8.91 17.43 -15.76
C THR A 47 -10.23 18.14 -15.41
N TYR A 48 -10.32 18.72 -14.21
CA TYR A 48 -11.49 19.50 -13.82
C TYR A 48 -11.75 20.68 -14.76
N GLN A 49 -10.72 21.47 -15.08
CA GLN A 49 -10.84 22.59 -16.02
C GLN A 49 -11.31 22.14 -17.41
N SER A 50 -10.83 20.98 -17.87
CA SER A 50 -11.24 20.40 -19.15
C SER A 50 -12.71 19.96 -19.14
N ILE A 51 -13.16 19.34 -18.05
CA ILE A 51 -14.56 18.94 -17.85
C ILE A 51 -15.46 20.18 -17.89
N VAL A 52 -15.16 21.19 -17.08
CA VAL A 52 -15.97 22.42 -17.00
C VAL A 52 -15.97 23.16 -18.34
N LYS A 53 -14.83 23.26 -19.02
CA LYS A 53 -14.76 23.89 -20.35
C LYS A 53 -15.61 23.16 -21.39
N ARG A 54 -15.78 21.84 -21.27
CA ARG A 54 -16.56 21.03 -22.20
C ARG A 54 -18.05 20.99 -21.88
N LEU A 55 -18.41 20.89 -20.60
CA LEU A 55 -19.80 20.73 -20.15
C LEU A 55 -20.46 22.06 -19.76
N GLY A 56 -19.67 23.08 -19.44
CA GLY A 56 -20.14 24.35 -18.88
C GLY A 56 -20.36 24.32 -17.37
N HIS A 57 -20.29 23.14 -16.74
CA HIS A 57 -20.51 22.95 -15.31
C HIS A 57 -19.74 21.72 -14.79
N PRO A 58 -19.59 21.55 -13.46
CA PRO A 58 -19.04 20.34 -12.86
C PRO A 58 -19.88 19.09 -13.12
N LEU A 59 -19.35 17.91 -12.76
CA LEU A 59 -20.05 16.63 -12.94
C LEU A 59 -21.33 16.56 -12.07
N GLU A 60 -22.50 16.76 -12.69
CA GLU A 60 -23.79 16.67 -11.99
C GLU A 60 -24.06 15.30 -11.38
N GLY A 61 -24.77 15.28 -10.25
CA GLY A 61 -25.16 14.04 -9.55
C GLY A 61 -24.00 13.31 -8.87
N ARG A 62 -22.83 13.96 -8.77
CA ARG A 62 -21.59 13.41 -8.20
C ARG A 62 -20.94 14.45 -7.31
N ARG A 63 -20.41 13.99 -6.18
CA ARG A 63 -19.51 14.81 -5.37
C ARG A 63 -18.17 14.85 -6.07
N THR A 64 -17.62 16.03 -6.34
CA THR A 64 -16.32 16.16 -7.03
C THR A 64 -15.30 16.79 -6.08
N ILE A 65 -14.12 16.19 -5.98
CA ILE A 65 -12.98 16.75 -5.24
C ILE A 65 -11.83 16.99 -6.22
N VAL A 66 -11.35 18.23 -6.29
CA VAL A 66 -10.25 18.65 -7.16
C VAL A 66 -8.95 18.64 -6.37
N VAL A 67 -7.98 17.85 -6.82
CA VAL A 67 -6.63 17.80 -6.25
C VAL A 67 -5.72 18.80 -6.98
N THR A 68 -5.08 19.68 -6.21
CA THR A 68 -4.18 20.71 -6.73
C THR A 68 -3.10 21.07 -5.73
N ARG A 69 -1.92 21.50 -6.19
CA ARG A 69 -0.88 22.08 -5.33
C ARG A 69 -0.98 23.61 -5.22
N ASP A 70 -1.89 24.20 -5.99
CA ASP A 70 -2.12 25.63 -6.02
C ASP A 70 -3.10 26.02 -4.91
N HIS A 71 -2.58 26.59 -3.82
CA HIS A 71 -3.37 27.03 -2.67
C HIS A 71 -4.31 28.21 -2.95
N HIS A 72 -4.18 28.86 -4.11
CA HIS A 72 -5.08 29.94 -4.53
C HIS A 72 -6.16 29.45 -5.51
N PHE A 73 -6.15 28.17 -5.87
CA PHE A 73 -7.14 27.62 -6.78
C PHE A 73 -8.50 27.50 -6.08
N ALA A 74 -9.51 28.12 -6.67
CA ALA A 74 -10.90 28.04 -6.24
C ALA A 74 -11.77 27.51 -7.39
N CYS A 75 -12.77 26.71 -7.03
CA CYS A 75 -13.76 26.19 -7.97
C CYS A 75 -15.09 25.92 -7.26
N GLU A 76 -16.13 25.59 -8.03
CA GLU A 76 -17.47 25.27 -7.50
C GLU A 76 -17.51 23.92 -6.74
N CYS A 77 -16.42 23.16 -6.78
CA CYS A 77 -16.28 21.87 -6.11
C CYS A 77 -15.31 21.95 -4.93
N GLU A 78 -15.22 20.85 -4.17
CA GLU A 78 -14.26 20.75 -3.08
C GLU A 78 -12.83 20.72 -3.60
N VAL A 79 -11.92 21.40 -2.89
CA VAL A 79 -10.49 21.42 -3.23
C VAL A 79 -9.69 20.72 -2.13
N ALA A 80 -8.81 19.81 -2.52
CA ALA A 80 -7.85 19.14 -1.64
C ALA A 80 -6.42 19.35 -2.17
N TYR A 81 -5.44 19.41 -1.26
CA TYR A 81 -4.05 19.71 -1.58
C TYR A 81 -3.16 18.47 -1.70
N SER A 82 -3.74 17.29 -1.45
CA SER A 82 -3.12 15.99 -1.68
C SER A 82 -4.17 14.92 -1.99
N LEU A 83 -3.73 13.81 -2.57
CA LEU A 83 -4.58 12.63 -2.76
C LEU A 83 -5.08 12.08 -1.42
N GLN A 84 -4.21 12.03 -0.41
CA GLN A 84 -4.53 11.53 0.94
C GLN A 84 -5.62 12.35 1.59
N GLU A 85 -5.54 13.68 1.47
CA GLU A 85 -6.58 14.58 1.97
C GLU A 85 -7.91 14.36 1.23
N ALA A 86 -7.89 14.22 -0.10
CA ALA A 86 -9.09 13.94 -0.88
C ALA A 86 -9.74 12.60 -0.47
N LEU A 87 -8.93 11.55 -0.28
CA LEU A 87 -9.38 10.25 0.19
C LEU A 87 -9.95 10.30 1.62
N ALA A 88 -9.31 11.04 2.52
CA ALA A 88 -9.80 11.22 3.89
C ALA A 88 -11.20 11.88 3.91
N ARG A 89 -11.43 12.87 3.03
CA ARG A 89 -12.73 13.52 2.86
C ARG A 89 -13.78 12.63 2.20
N ALA A 90 -13.37 11.60 1.47
CA ALA A 90 -14.25 10.68 0.75
C ALA A 90 -14.64 9.43 1.58
N GLN A 91 -14.14 9.28 2.82
CA GLN A 91 -14.28 8.06 3.64
C GLN A 91 -15.73 7.58 3.85
N SER A 92 -16.73 8.46 3.75
CA SER A 92 -18.14 8.12 3.87
C SER A 92 -18.70 7.33 2.68
N ASP A 93 -18.01 7.32 1.54
CA ASP A 93 -18.46 6.58 0.35
C ASP A 93 -18.00 5.13 0.39
N GLU A 94 -18.85 4.24 -0.13
CA GLU A 94 -18.49 2.83 -0.29
C GLU A 94 -17.38 2.65 -1.34
N GLU A 95 -17.39 3.46 -2.40
CA GLU A 95 -16.44 3.44 -3.51
C GLU A 95 -16.17 4.87 -3.99
N VAL A 96 -14.89 5.20 -4.16
CA VAL A 96 -14.42 6.49 -4.67
C VAL A 96 -13.72 6.31 -6.02
N PHE A 97 -13.94 7.22 -6.95
CA PHE A 97 -13.41 7.14 -8.31
C PHE A 97 -12.33 8.19 -8.56
N ILE A 98 -11.13 7.74 -8.90
CA ILE A 98 -10.05 8.58 -9.40
C ILE A 98 -10.18 8.66 -10.93
N ALA A 99 -10.50 9.84 -11.44
CA ALA A 99 -10.77 10.08 -12.87
C ALA A 99 -9.67 10.92 -13.55
N GLY A 100 -8.43 10.77 -13.08
CA GLY A 100 -7.24 11.37 -13.69
C GLY A 100 -6.94 12.80 -13.22
N GLY A 101 -5.95 13.50 -13.78
CA GLY A 101 -5.11 13.13 -14.93
C GLY A 101 -3.89 12.26 -14.61
N ALA A 102 -2.93 12.21 -15.54
CA ALA A 102 -1.76 11.32 -15.52
C ALA A 102 -1.03 11.27 -14.16
N GLU A 103 -0.68 12.43 -13.58
CA GLU A 103 -0.01 12.50 -12.27
C GLU A 103 -0.87 11.93 -11.13
N LEU A 104 -2.17 12.17 -11.17
CA LEU A 104 -3.09 11.62 -10.17
C LEU A 104 -3.23 10.11 -10.32
N TYR A 105 -3.29 9.59 -11.56
CA TYR A 105 -3.28 8.15 -11.80
C TYR A 105 -1.99 7.50 -11.29
N GLN A 106 -0.82 8.09 -11.56
CA GLN A 106 0.47 7.55 -11.08
C GLN A 106 0.51 7.45 -9.55
N THR A 107 0.01 8.45 -8.85
CA THR A 107 -0.01 8.47 -7.38
C THR A 107 -1.11 7.59 -6.78
N ALA A 108 -2.24 7.43 -7.47
CA ALA A 108 -3.35 6.62 -7.00
C ALA A 108 -3.23 5.13 -7.34
N LEU A 109 -2.51 4.77 -8.39
CA LEU A 109 -2.41 3.37 -8.86
C LEU A 109 -1.93 2.41 -7.76
N PRO A 110 -0.95 2.72 -6.89
CA PRO A 110 -0.54 1.83 -5.80
C PRO A 110 -1.62 1.59 -4.74
N LEU A 111 -2.55 2.52 -4.58
CA LEU A 111 -3.63 2.47 -3.59
C LEU A 111 -4.92 1.86 -4.15
N ALA A 112 -5.02 1.77 -5.47
CA ALA A 112 -6.21 1.30 -6.17
C ALA A 112 -6.49 -0.17 -5.91
N GLU A 113 -7.75 -0.52 -5.68
CA GLU A 113 -8.21 -1.90 -5.58
C GLU A 113 -8.86 -2.37 -6.89
N ARG A 114 -9.41 -1.44 -7.68
CA ARG A 114 -10.08 -1.72 -8.94
C ARG A 114 -9.78 -0.67 -10.02
N LEU A 115 -9.73 -1.10 -11.27
CA LEU A 115 -9.74 -0.21 -12.44
C LEU A 115 -10.93 -0.54 -13.33
N TYR A 116 -11.67 0.49 -13.72
CA TYR A 116 -12.61 0.45 -14.84
C TYR A 116 -11.91 1.06 -16.04
N LEU A 117 -11.45 0.21 -16.96
CA LEU A 117 -10.66 0.65 -18.09
C LEU A 117 -11.45 0.52 -19.38
N THR A 118 -11.40 1.55 -20.21
CA THR A 118 -11.84 1.50 -21.60
C THR A 118 -10.59 1.51 -22.46
N ARG A 119 -10.32 0.40 -23.15
CA ARG A 119 -9.24 0.33 -24.13
C ARG A 119 -9.74 0.88 -25.45
N VAL A 120 -9.13 1.96 -25.93
CA VAL A 120 -9.48 2.61 -27.20
C VAL A 120 -8.54 2.08 -28.27
N HIS A 121 -9.09 1.45 -29.30
CA HIS A 121 -8.31 0.81 -30.37
C HIS A 121 -7.82 1.86 -31.37
N ALA A 122 -6.90 2.71 -30.91
CA ALA A 122 -6.33 3.83 -31.63
C ALA A 122 -4.92 4.15 -31.13
N ASN A 123 -4.14 4.88 -31.95
CA ASN A 123 -2.79 5.32 -31.61
C ASN A 123 -2.63 6.84 -31.84
N PRO A 124 -3.36 7.70 -31.10
CA PRO A 124 -3.30 9.14 -31.29
C PRO A 124 -1.99 9.72 -30.74
N GLU A 125 -1.61 10.90 -31.23
CA GLU A 125 -0.61 11.73 -30.56
C GLU A 125 -1.17 12.30 -29.25
N GLY A 126 -0.33 12.40 -28.22
CA GLY A 126 -0.72 13.02 -26.95
C GLY A 126 0.47 13.30 -26.03
N ASP A 127 0.18 14.05 -24.97
CA ASP A 127 1.15 14.51 -23.96
C ASP A 127 0.90 13.91 -22.57
N ALA A 128 -0.16 13.09 -22.43
CA ALA A 128 -0.52 12.43 -21.20
C ALA A 128 -0.61 10.91 -21.41
N LEU A 129 0.15 10.16 -20.62
CA LEU A 129 0.18 8.69 -20.61
C LEU A 129 -0.50 8.14 -19.36
N PHE A 130 -1.15 6.99 -19.50
CA PHE A 130 -1.64 6.23 -18.36
C PHE A 130 -0.48 5.58 -17.60
N ALA A 131 -0.69 5.32 -16.31
CA ALA A 131 0.28 4.59 -15.50
C ALA A 131 0.38 3.13 -15.96
N ARG A 132 1.61 2.62 -16.12
CA ARG A 132 1.84 1.24 -16.58
C ARG A 132 1.33 0.24 -15.55
N LEU A 133 0.43 -0.64 -15.97
CA LEU A 133 -0.04 -1.76 -15.15
C LEU A 133 0.98 -2.90 -15.19
N LYS A 134 1.18 -3.55 -14.04
CA LYS A 134 1.95 -4.79 -13.92
C LYS A 134 0.97 -5.96 -13.95
N GLU A 135 0.99 -6.78 -15.00
CA GLU A 135 -0.03 -7.81 -15.26
C GLU A 135 -0.12 -8.88 -14.15
N ASP A 136 0.97 -9.11 -13.42
CA ASP A 136 1.01 -9.99 -12.28
C ASP A 136 0.20 -9.46 -11.08
N GLU A 137 0.02 -8.14 -10.94
CA GLU A 137 -0.75 -7.51 -9.85
C GLU A 137 -2.27 -7.48 -10.10
N TRP A 138 -2.75 -7.71 -11.33
CA TRP A 138 -4.16 -7.46 -11.69
C TRP A 138 -4.85 -8.65 -12.36
N GLN A 139 -6.08 -8.94 -11.94
CA GLN A 139 -6.97 -9.86 -12.60
C GLN A 139 -7.88 -9.09 -13.56
N CYS A 140 -7.77 -9.38 -14.86
CA CYS A 140 -8.56 -8.73 -15.90
C CYS A 140 -9.86 -9.50 -16.17
N THR A 141 -10.97 -8.78 -16.21
CA THR A 141 -12.29 -9.26 -16.63
C THR A 141 -12.75 -8.46 -17.84
N PHE A 142 -13.10 -9.15 -18.91
CA PHE A 142 -13.71 -8.57 -20.10
C PHE A 142 -15.21 -8.32 -19.86
N LEU A 143 -15.70 -7.12 -20.14
CA LEU A 143 -17.11 -6.77 -20.00
C LEU A 143 -17.85 -6.62 -21.34
N GLY A 144 -17.13 -6.37 -22.43
CA GLY A 144 -17.74 -6.18 -23.75
C GLY A 144 -16.92 -5.28 -24.67
N GLU A 145 -17.40 -5.13 -25.89
CA GLU A 145 -16.82 -4.28 -26.91
C GLU A 145 -17.86 -3.33 -27.49
N TRP A 146 -17.39 -2.19 -27.97
CA TRP A 146 -18.20 -1.22 -28.69
C TRP A 146 -17.53 -0.91 -30.03
N PRO A 147 -18.22 -1.10 -31.17
CA PRO A 147 -17.64 -0.83 -32.49
C PRO A 147 -17.47 0.67 -32.74
N SER A 148 -16.62 1.04 -33.70
CA SER A 148 -16.64 2.42 -34.22
C SER A 148 -17.96 2.68 -34.96
N ASP A 149 -18.61 3.81 -34.69
CA ASP A 149 -19.89 4.21 -35.27
C ASP A 149 -20.00 5.75 -35.38
N ALA A 150 -21.17 6.27 -35.77
CA ALA A 150 -21.37 7.71 -35.92
C ALA A 150 -21.16 8.51 -34.62
N GLU A 151 -21.32 7.87 -33.45
CA GLU A 151 -21.17 8.48 -32.13
C GLU A 151 -19.82 8.15 -31.45
N ASN A 152 -19.08 7.17 -31.98
CA ASN A 152 -17.84 6.65 -31.43
C ASN A 152 -16.77 6.54 -32.54
N GLU A 153 -15.81 7.44 -32.52
CA GLU A 153 -14.76 7.57 -33.53
C GLU A 153 -13.90 6.31 -33.69
N PHE A 154 -13.67 5.58 -32.60
CA PHE A 154 -12.88 4.36 -32.56
C PHE A 154 -13.64 3.24 -31.87
N ALA A 155 -13.31 1.99 -32.24
CA ALA A 155 -13.75 0.84 -31.48
C ALA A 155 -13.09 0.84 -30.09
N SER A 156 -13.76 0.25 -29.11
CA SER A 156 -13.23 0.16 -27.75
C SER A 156 -13.65 -1.13 -27.04
N THR A 157 -12.82 -1.55 -26.10
CA THR A 157 -13.10 -2.70 -25.23
C THR A 157 -13.25 -2.24 -23.78
N PHE A 158 -14.29 -2.72 -23.12
CA PHE A 158 -14.58 -2.44 -21.73
C PHE A 158 -14.01 -3.54 -20.84
N LEU A 159 -13.10 -3.14 -19.95
CA LEU A 159 -12.38 -4.03 -19.06
C LEU A 159 -12.60 -3.60 -17.61
N VAL A 160 -12.52 -4.56 -16.70
CA VAL A 160 -12.36 -4.33 -15.26
C VAL A 160 -11.12 -5.07 -14.80
N TYR A 161 -10.24 -4.39 -14.09
CA TYR A 161 -9.11 -5.00 -13.41
C TYR A 161 -9.38 -4.95 -11.92
N ASP A 162 -9.44 -6.10 -11.29
CA ASP A 162 -9.40 -6.23 -9.83
C ASP A 162 -7.98 -6.51 -9.41
N ARG A 163 -7.49 -5.81 -8.37
CA ARG A 163 -6.15 -6.10 -7.85
C ARG A 163 -6.18 -7.54 -7.36
N LYS A 164 -5.24 -8.36 -7.83
CA LYS A 164 -5.07 -9.70 -7.27
C LYS A 164 -4.79 -9.51 -5.80
N GLN A 165 -5.63 -10.10 -4.95
CA GLN A 165 -5.22 -10.30 -3.57
C GLN A 165 -3.99 -11.19 -3.67
N ALA A 166 -2.81 -10.64 -3.34
CA ALA A 166 -1.67 -11.50 -3.09
C ALA A 166 -2.15 -12.54 -2.08
N PRO A 167 -1.92 -13.86 -2.30
CA PRO A 167 -2.12 -14.80 -1.23
C PRO A 167 -1.36 -14.22 -0.04
N ALA A 168 -2.01 -14.10 1.13
CA ALA A 168 -1.41 -13.49 2.31
C ALA A 168 -0.15 -14.29 2.69
N THR A 169 0.98 -13.94 2.10
CA THR A 169 2.26 -14.52 2.47
C THR A 169 2.71 -13.71 3.65
N PHE A 170 2.42 -14.23 4.84
CA PHE A 170 2.92 -13.67 6.09
C PHE A 170 4.45 -13.71 6.19
N ILE A 171 5.14 -14.25 5.19
CA ILE A 171 6.57 -14.55 5.22
C ILE A 171 7.28 -13.96 4.02
N ASN A 172 8.34 -13.20 4.31
CA ASN A 172 9.33 -12.77 3.35
C ASN A 172 10.66 -13.52 3.54
N LEU A 173 11.05 -14.30 2.53
CA LEU A 173 12.26 -15.11 2.52
C LEU A 173 13.53 -14.33 2.18
N GLU A 174 13.41 -13.10 1.67
CA GLU A 174 14.55 -12.28 1.24
C GLU A 174 15.49 -11.96 2.41
N TYR A 175 14.93 -11.75 3.60
CA TYR A 175 15.67 -11.31 4.80
C TYR A 175 16.00 -12.45 5.78
N ALA A 176 15.85 -13.71 5.37
CA ALA A 176 16.32 -14.85 6.17
C ALA A 176 17.87 -14.90 6.14
N ARG A 177 18.49 -14.78 7.32
CA ARG A 177 19.95 -14.66 7.50
C ARG A 177 20.67 -16.02 7.55
N HIS A 178 19.95 -17.08 7.88
CA HIS A 178 20.50 -18.42 8.07
C HIS A 178 19.70 -19.45 7.27
N ASP A 179 20.35 -20.52 6.82
CA ASP A 179 19.69 -21.58 6.04
C ASP A 179 18.59 -22.29 6.86
N GLU A 180 18.83 -22.51 8.15
CA GLU A 180 17.80 -23.06 9.05
C GLU A 180 16.60 -22.12 9.16
N GLN A 181 16.85 -20.80 9.28
CA GLN A 181 15.80 -19.80 9.32
C GLN A 181 14.99 -19.83 8.01
N ARG A 182 15.66 -19.90 6.86
CA ARG A 182 15.02 -19.99 5.54
C ARG A 182 14.13 -21.23 5.45
N ALA A 183 14.61 -22.39 5.86
CA ALA A 183 13.85 -23.64 5.83
C ALA A 183 12.57 -23.58 6.70
N VAL A 184 12.67 -22.99 7.89
CA VAL A 184 11.50 -22.76 8.77
C VAL A 184 10.51 -21.80 8.09
N MET A 185 11.00 -20.69 7.57
CA MET A 185 10.16 -19.69 6.90
C MET A 185 9.48 -20.24 5.64
N GLU A 186 10.13 -21.11 4.87
CA GLU A 186 9.54 -21.80 3.71
C GLU A 186 8.41 -22.74 4.13
N ARG A 187 8.55 -23.43 5.26
CA ARG A 187 7.46 -24.24 5.81
C ARG A 187 6.26 -23.37 6.19
N ILE A 188 6.47 -22.31 6.98
CA ILE A 188 5.40 -21.39 7.40
C ILE A 188 4.71 -20.76 6.17
N LYS A 189 5.49 -20.40 5.14
CA LYS A 189 4.96 -19.87 3.88
C LYS A 189 4.03 -20.87 3.18
N ARG A 190 4.31 -22.18 3.23
CA ARG A 190 3.42 -23.23 2.67
C ARG A 190 2.16 -23.43 3.50
N GLU A 191 2.26 -23.31 4.82
CA GLU A 191 1.12 -23.39 5.74
C GLU A 191 0.16 -22.20 5.59
N GLY A 192 0.66 -21.06 5.12
CA GLY A 192 -0.15 -19.88 4.83
C GLY A 192 -0.69 -19.21 6.09
N ALA A 193 0.01 -19.38 7.22
CA ALA A 193 -0.39 -18.88 8.53
C ALA A 193 0.67 -17.93 9.10
N CYS A 194 0.25 -16.89 9.83
CA CYS A 194 1.19 -15.98 10.49
C CYS A 194 1.81 -16.68 11.71
N PRO A 195 3.15 -16.82 11.80
CA PRO A 195 3.81 -17.54 12.91
C PRO A 195 3.77 -16.75 14.23
N PHE A 196 3.43 -15.46 14.17
CA PHE A 196 3.34 -14.58 15.34
C PHE A 196 1.93 -14.52 15.93
N CYS A 197 0.92 -15.01 15.22
CA CYS A 197 -0.45 -15.12 15.73
C CYS A 197 -0.57 -16.23 16.79
N PRO A 198 -1.25 -15.99 17.93
CA PRO A 198 -1.27 -16.93 19.07
C PRO A 198 -1.67 -18.36 18.72
N GLU A 199 -2.63 -18.52 17.82
CA GLU A 199 -3.14 -19.80 17.35
C GLU A 199 -2.11 -20.63 16.56
N ASN A 200 -1.14 -19.95 15.92
CA ASN A 200 -0.14 -20.56 15.04
C ASN A 200 1.25 -20.68 15.68
N ARG A 201 1.46 -20.18 16.91
CA ARG A 201 2.77 -20.24 17.60
C ARG A 201 3.18 -21.67 18.02
N ARG A 202 2.40 -22.71 17.71
CA ARG A 202 2.57 -24.06 18.27
C ARG A 202 3.76 -24.81 17.64
N ALA A 203 4.50 -25.50 18.51
CA ALA A 203 5.64 -26.40 18.26
C ALA A 203 7.05 -25.77 18.14
N GLY A 204 7.38 -24.83 19.04
CA GLY A 204 8.79 -24.46 19.32
C GLY A 204 9.41 -23.45 18.36
N GLU A 205 8.58 -22.74 17.59
CA GLU A 205 9.03 -21.70 16.66
C GLU A 205 9.13 -20.33 17.33
N VAL A 206 8.26 -20.05 18.29
CA VAL A 206 8.37 -18.95 19.25
C VAL A 206 8.89 -19.51 20.57
N LEU A 207 10.01 -18.93 21.05
CA LEU A 207 10.64 -19.33 22.30
C LEU A 207 9.77 -18.96 23.51
N GLU A 208 10.04 -19.59 24.65
CA GLU A 208 9.31 -19.33 25.90
C GLU A 208 9.28 -17.83 26.22
N PRO A 209 8.11 -17.25 26.54
CA PRO A 209 7.99 -15.83 26.83
C PRO A 209 8.85 -15.39 28.02
N LEU A 210 9.57 -14.29 27.84
CA LEU A 210 10.21 -13.56 28.93
C LEU A 210 9.18 -12.78 29.75
N TRP A 211 8.13 -12.32 29.08
CA TRP A 211 7.03 -11.56 29.68
C TRP A 211 5.75 -11.75 28.87
N ARG A 212 4.59 -11.74 29.53
CA ARG A 212 3.29 -11.82 28.87
C ARG A 212 2.30 -10.89 29.55
N GLY A 213 1.69 -10.02 28.74
CA GLY A 213 0.55 -9.19 29.08
C GLY A 213 -0.72 -9.72 28.45
N LYS A 214 -1.74 -8.86 28.40
CA LYS A 214 -3.04 -9.14 27.79
C LYS A 214 -3.01 -9.02 26.27
N HIS A 215 -2.24 -8.08 25.74
CA HIS A 215 -2.18 -7.74 24.32
C HIS A 215 -0.79 -7.93 23.70
N TRP A 216 0.25 -8.02 24.53
CA TRP A 216 1.63 -8.24 24.08
C TRP A 216 2.29 -9.43 24.77
N VAL A 217 3.21 -10.06 24.04
CA VAL A 217 4.17 -11.00 24.58
C VAL A 217 5.58 -10.57 24.22
N LEU A 218 6.53 -10.71 25.14
CA LEU A 218 7.96 -10.56 24.87
C LEU A 218 8.58 -11.94 24.78
N VAL A 219 9.16 -12.28 23.65
CA VAL A 219 9.83 -13.58 23.43
C VAL A 219 11.28 -13.36 22.99
N PRO A 220 12.22 -14.25 23.32
CA PRO A 220 13.57 -14.18 22.76
C PRO A 220 13.52 -14.40 21.24
N ASN A 221 14.37 -13.69 20.49
CA ASN A 221 14.54 -13.95 19.07
C ASN A 221 15.32 -15.26 18.90
N ARG A 222 14.75 -16.22 18.18
CA ARG A 222 15.39 -17.52 17.89
C ARG A 222 16.72 -17.38 17.14
N TRP A 223 16.87 -16.32 16.35
CA TRP A 223 18.10 -16.00 15.63
C TRP A 223 18.60 -14.64 16.13
N PRO A 224 19.29 -14.57 17.28
CA PRO A 224 19.83 -13.31 17.78
C PRO A 224 20.88 -12.73 16.81
N TYR A 225 21.20 -11.44 16.94
CA TYR A 225 22.42 -10.93 16.32
C TYR A 225 23.65 -11.47 17.08
N GLU A 226 24.84 -11.36 16.49
CA GLU A 226 26.08 -11.56 17.22
C GLU A 226 26.39 -10.32 18.08
N PHE A 227 27.23 -10.49 19.11
CA PHE A 227 27.70 -9.40 20.00
C PHE A 227 26.57 -8.61 20.69
N ILE A 228 25.52 -9.31 21.11
CA ILE A 228 24.41 -8.76 21.88
C ILE A 228 24.12 -9.64 23.10
N THR A 229 23.64 -9.02 24.17
CA THR A 229 23.24 -9.71 25.41
C THR A 229 21.78 -10.14 25.39
N LEU A 230 20.93 -9.42 24.64
CA LEU A 230 19.52 -9.74 24.48
C LEU A 230 19.04 -9.32 23.08
N HIS A 231 18.39 -10.26 22.39
CA HIS A 231 17.48 -9.99 21.27
C HIS A 231 16.11 -10.52 21.63
N ALA A 232 15.13 -9.65 21.78
CA ALA A 232 13.76 -10.05 22.05
C ALA A 232 12.80 -9.38 21.06
N LEU A 233 11.65 -10.02 20.86
CA LEU A 233 10.56 -9.56 20.01
C LEU A 233 9.34 -9.34 20.90
N ALA A 234 8.84 -8.11 20.97
CA ALA A 234 7.50 -7.85 21.47
C ALA A 234 6.51 -8.05 20.31
N ILE A 235 5.57 -8.97 20.51
CA ILE A 235 4.63 -9.42 19.47
C ILE A 235 3.21 -9.22 20.01
N THR A 236 2.31 -8.72 19.18
CA THR A 236 0.90 -8.56 19.54
C THR A 236 0.18 -9.91 19.61
N GLU A 237 -0.75 -10.05 20.57
CA GLU A 237 -1.63 -11.22 20.78
C GLU A 237 -2.83 -11.24 19.79
N ARG A 238 -2.75 -10.46 18.71
CA ARG A 238 -3.63 -10.53 17.54
C ARG A 238 -2.86 -10.10 16.29
N HIS A 239 -3.33 -10.50 15.12
CA HIS A 239 -2.72 -10.08 13.86
C HIS A 239 -2.90 -8.58 13.65
N LEU A 240 -1.80 -7.85 13.56
CA LEU A 240 -1.76 -6.44 13.20
C LEU A 240 -0.68 -6.25 12.16
N ARG A 241 -0.92 -5.41 11.15
CA ARG A 241 0.07 -5.10 10.12
C ARG A 241 0.66 -3.73 10.35
N PHE A 242 -0.14 -2.76 10.76
CA PHE A 242 0.24 -1.37 10.90
C PHE A 242 0.14 -0.88 12.34
N PHE A 243 1.06 -0.01 12.73
CA PHE A 243 1.12 0.55 14.09
C PHE A 243 -0.16 1.32 14.48
N HIS A 244 -0.80 2.01 13.54
CA HIS A 244 -2.01 2.81 13.81
C HIS A 244 -3.27 1.97 14.09
N GLU A 245 -3.18 0.64 13.93
CA GLU A 245 -4.27 -0.29 14.27
C GLU A 245 -4.31 -0.63 15.77
N LEU A 246 -3.28 -0.22 16.54
CA LEU A 246 -3.24 -0.38 17.99
C LEU A 246 -4.24 0.57 18.66
N THR A 247 -4.93 0.03 19.65
CA THR A 247 -5.73 0.84 20.58
C THR A 247 -4.84 1.57 21.59
N ALA A 248 -5.40 2.57 22.29
CA ALA A 248 -4.70 3.27 23.35
C ALA A 248 -4.24 2.33 24.47
N THR A 249 -5.06 1.34 24.84
CA THR A 249 -4.71 0.34 25.88
C THR A 249 -3.60 -0.59 25.42
N GLU A 250 -3.65 -1.08 24.18
CA GLU A 250 -2.58 -1.91 23.61
C GLU A 250 -1.26 -1.13 23.54
N THR A 251 -1.32 0.16 23.20
CA THR A 251 -0.14 1.03 23.17
C THR A 251 0.44 1.26 24.56
N ALA A 252 -0.40 1.49 25.57
CA ALA A 252 0.04 1.66 26.96
C ALA A 252 0.73 0.39 27.49
N GLU A 253 0.18 -0.79 27.21
CA GLU A 253 0.78 -2.05 27.66
C GLU A 253 2.16 -2.32 27.01
N LEU A 254 2.39 -1.87 25.76
CA LEU A 254 3.72 -1.93 25.16
C LEU A 254 4.74 -1.10 25.97
N ILE A 255 4.35 0.09 26.45
CA ILE A 255 5.21 0.92 27.29
C ILE A 255 5.49 0.24 28.64
N GLU A 256 4.50 -0.43 29.22
CA GLU A 256 4.67 -1.23 30.46
C GLU A 256 5.65 -2.38 30.24
N LEU A 257 5.51 -3.14 29.15
CA LEU A 257 6.41 -4.21 28.75
C LEU A 257 7.85 -3.69 28.61
N LEU A 258 8.06 -2.58 27.89
CA LEU A 258 9.39 -2.00 27.69
C LEU A 258 10.00 -1.50 29.00
N THR A 259 9.18 -0.92 29.87
CA THR A 259 9.60 -0.49 31.22
C THR A 259 9.99 -1.69 32.08
N TRP A 260 9.25 -2.80 32.00
CA TRP A 260 9.59 -4.04 32.67
C TRP A 260 10.92 -4.60 32.16
N ALA A 261 11.12 -4.64 30.83
CA ALA A 261 12.36 -5.13 30.24
C ALA A 261 13.56 -4.28 30.66
N TRP A 262 13.41 -2.96 30.71
CA TRP A 262 14.43 -2.03 31.18
C TRP A 262 14.91 -2.36 32.60
N LYS A 263 13.96 -2.64 33.51
CA LYS A 263 14.26 -2.96 34.92
C LYS A 263 14.90 -4.34 35.10
N ASN A 264 14.47 -5.35 34.33
CA ASN A 264 14.92 -6.73 34.53
C ASN A 264 16.22 -7.08 33.82
N TYR A 265 16.55 -6.37 32.73
CA TYR A 265 17.75 -6.62 31.94
C TYR A 265 18.78 -5.49 32.02
N GLU A 266 18.58 -4.53 32.92
CA GLU A 266 19.48 -3.39 33.17
C GLU A 266 19.98 -2.77 31.86
N LEU A 267 19.04 -2.34 31.03
CA LEU A 267 19.33 -1.94 29.65
C LEU A 267 20.17 -0.65 29.60
N GLN A 268 21.49 -0.78 29.56
CA GLN A 268 22.44 0.34 29.50
C GLN A 268 22.72 0.83 28.07
N ALA A 269 22.74 -0.10 27.09
CA ALA A 269 22.97 0.20 25.68
C ALA A 269 22.04 -0.64 24.81
N TYR A 270 20.89 -0.09 24.43
CA TYR A 270 19.85 -0.81 23.72
C TYR A 270 19.25 -0.01 22.56
N SER A 271 18.59 -0.70 21.65
CA SER A 271 17.84 -0.14 20.54
C SER A 271 16.48 -0.82 20.44
N ILE A 272 15.47 -0.01 20.12
CA ILE A 272 14.09 -0.47 19.89
C ILE A 272 13.74 -0.16 18.44
N GLY A 273 13.37 -1.19 17.69
CA GLY A 273 12.97 -1.05 16.29
C GLY A 273 11.59 -1.63 16.05
N ILE A 274 10.67 -0.84 15.48
CA ILE A 274 9.33 -1.31 15.13
C ILE A 274 9.32 -1.73 13.66
N ARG A 275 8.80 -2.92 13.37
CA ARG A 275 8.54 -3.42 12.02
C ARG A 275 7.04 -3.56 11.81
N CYS A 276 6.51 -2.88 10.80
CA CYS A 276 5.09 -2.88 10.47
C CYS A 276 4.88 -2.47 9.00
N GLY A 277 3.76 -2.88 8.42
CA GLY A 277 3.41 -2.69 7.02
C GLY A 277 4.11 -3.72 6.14
N GLU A 278 4.42 -3.32 4.91
CA GLU A 278 4.87 -4.24 3.87
C GLU A 278 6.27 -4.84 4.15
N PRO A 279 6.40 -6.17 4.36
CA PRO A 279 7.67 -6.81 4.71
C PRO A 279 8.81 -6.60 3.70
N HIS A 280 8.45 -6.50 2.41
CA HIS A 280 9.40 -6.30 1.32
C HIS A 280 10.07 -4.92 1.37
N LEU A 281 9.37 -3.89 1.87
CA LEU A 281 9.94 -2.55 2.06
C LEU A 281 10.60 -2.38 3.42
N THR A 282 10.10 -3.10 4.43
CA THR A 282 10.48 -2.87 5.81
C THR A 282 11.63 -3.75 6.25
N GLY A 283 12.13 -4.71 5.46
CA GLY A 283 13.17 -5.64 5.92
C GLY A 283 12.68 -6.67 6.93
N ALA A 284 11.37 -6.76 7.15
CA ALA A 284 10.77 -7.75 8.03
C ALA A 284 10.66 -9.10 7.32
N THR A 285 10.88 -10.19 8.06
CA THR A 285 10.63 -11.56 7.58
C THR A 285 9.19 -11.99 7.79
N VAL A 286 8.45 -11.33 8.69
CA VAL A 286 7.05 -11.66 9.03
C VAL A 286 6.18 -10.42 8.84
N ASP A 287 5.06 -10.57 8.12
CA ASP A 287 3.98 -9.57 8.00
C ASP A 287 3.13 -9.57 9.28
N HIS A 288 3.71 -9.04 10.35
CA HIS A 288 3.06 -8.90 11.65
C HIS A 288 3.78 -7.80 12.42
N LEU A 289 3.03 -6.88 13.01
CA LEU A 289 3.54 -5.78 13.83
C LEU A 289 4.33 -6.33 15.01
N HIS A 290 5.64 -6.11 14.99
CA HIS A 290 6.51 -6.53 16.08
C HIS A 290 7.57 -5.48 16.39
N VAL A 291 7.99 -5.47 17.65
CA VAL A 291 9.01 -4.57 18.17
C VAL A 291 10.25 -5.39 18.51
N GLN A 292 11.39 -5.05 17.93
CA GLN A 292 12.67 -5.66 18.26
C GLN A 292 13.32 -4.86 19.39
N LEU A 293 13.67 -5.55 20.47
CA LEU A 293 14.50 -5.04 21.55
C LEU A 293 15.88 -5.69 21.43
N VAL A 294 16.89 -4.90 21.12
CA VAL A 294 18.27 -5.36 20.93
C VAL A 294 19.17 -4.66 21.92
N VAL A 295 19.97 -5.42 22.67
CA VAL A 295 20.84 -4.91 23.73
C VAL A 295 22.26 -5.28 23.38
N ALA A 296 23.11 -4.28 23.19
CA ALA A 296 24.49 -4.49 22.77
C ALA A 296 25.30 -5.14 23.90
N ASP A 297 26.27 -5.96 23.51
CA ASP A 297 27.29 -6.43 24.44
C ASP A 297 28.20 -5.26 24.84
N PRO A 298 28.35 -4.96 26.15
CA PRO A 298 29.23 -3.88 26.60
C PRO A 298 30.71 -4.20 26.35
N ASP A 299 31.08 -5.47 26.20
CA ASP A 299 32.46 -5.88 25.93
C ASP A 299 32.80 -5.78 24.44
N THR A 300 33.30 -4.62 24.05
CA THR A 300 33.77 -4.33 22.68
C THR A 300 35.14 -4.93 22.36
N THR A 301 35.79 -5.63 23.29
CA THR A 301 37.13 -6.19 23.11
C THR A 301 37.14 -7.62 22.57
N LYS A 302 35.96 -8.24 22.45
CA LYS A 302 35.79 -9.60 21.94
C LYS A 302 36.36 -9.74 20.52
N PRO A 303 37.11 -10.82 20.22
CA PRO A 303 37.61 -11.08 18.87
C PRO A 303 36.46 -11.11 17.85
N GLY A 304 36.63 -10.40 16.74
CA GLY A 304 35.62 -10.32 15.68
C GLY A 304 34.45 -9.39 15.97
N TYR A 305 34.50 -8.58 17.04
CA TYR A 305 33.42 -7.64 17.38
C TYR A 305 33.03 -6.75 16.20
N GLU A 306 31.75 -6.80 15.83
CA GLU A 306 31.14 -5.90 14.86
C GLU A 306 29.89 -5.23 15.43
N ARG A 307 29.69 -3.96 15.06
CA ARG A 307 28.48 -3.22 15.46
C ARG A 307 27.27 -3.78 14.72
N VAL A 308 26.24 -4.18 15.47
CA VAL A 308 24.95 -4.60 14.93
C VAL A 308 24.31 -3.46 14.14
N ARG A 309 23.92 -3.71 12.89
CA ARG A 309 23.21 -2.77 12.03
C ARG A 309 21.79 -3.25 11.79
N PHE A 310 20.82 -2.45 12.22
CA PHE A 310 19.39 -2.71 12.00
C PHE A 310 18.96 -2.19 10.62
N ALA A 311 19.07 -3.03 9.58
CA ALA A 311 18.78 -2.62 8.20
C ALA A 311 17.28 -2.39 7.98
N MET A 312 16.89 -1.28 7.34
CA MET A 312 15.52 -0.99 6.89
C MET A 312 15.44 -1.29 5.39
N GLY A 313 14.98 -2.50 5.03
CA GLY A 313 14.86 -2.91 3.64
C GLY A 313 16.21 -3.15 2.93
N PRO A 314 16.20 -3.34 1.59
CA PRO A 314 17.39 -3.58 0.81
C PRO A 314 18.17 -2.27 0.65
N LYS A 315 19.50 -2.36 0.63
CA LYS A 315 20.33 -1.19 0.30
C LYS A 315 20.07 -0.80 -1.16
N PRO A 316 19.74 0.47 -1.46
CA PRO A 316 19.58 0.89 -2.85
C PRO A 316 20.87 0.60 -3.63
N PRO A 317 20.76 0.21 -4.92
CA PRO A 317 21.94 0.02 -5.75
C PRO A 317 22.79 1.29 -5.71
N THR A 318 24.09 1.11 -5.52
CA THR A 318 25.02 2.25 -5.54
C THR A 318 25.04 2.78 -6.97
N PRO A 319 24.93 4.10 -7.21
CA PRO A 319 25.11 4.64 -8.55
C PRO A 319 26.48 4.21 -9.06
N GLY A 320 26.48 3.44 -10.16
CA GLY A 320 27.69 2.96 -10.82
C GLY A 320 28.35 4.03 -11.67
#